data_AF-A0A9Q0U6E7-F1
#
_entry.id   AF-A0A9Q0U6E7-F1
#
_cell.length_a   1.000
_cell.length_b   1.000
_cell.length_c   1.000
_cell.angle_alpha   90.00
_cell.angle_beta   90.00
_cell.angle_gamma   90.00
#
_symmetry.space_group_name_H-M   'P 1'
#
loop_
_entity.id
_entity.type
_entity.pdbx_description
1 polymer ?
#
loop_
_entity_poly.entity_id
_entity_poly.type
_entity_poly.pdbx_seq_one_letter_code
_entity_poly.pdbx_strand_id
1 'polypeptide(L)'
;MSILPQHKYYLTRSPTHAPRHRKRVICSATTLTPKPKFRPNQPATEPQLVNPPNLVTPVSIPPVLNDPSLQSTWSHRSWVATGCVTVLVPLAKAMVGAAHSHIWLEPMLAGYIGFILADLGSGIYHWGIDNYGDGSTPVFGNQIEAFQGHHKWPWTITRRQFANNLHALARAVAFVVLPVDLACNDPVMNAFAGVCSGCIMFSQQFHAWAHGTKSKLPPLVVALQEAGLLVSRSQHAAHHREPYNSNYCIVSGVWNEFLDKNKFFEALEMALFFKLGVRPRSWSEPSNDWIEETESTSQ
;
A
#
# COMPACT_ATOMS: atom_id res chain seq x y z
N MET A 1 33.48 -35.03 -52.34
CA MET A 1 33.50 -34.32 -51.04
C MET A 1 32.51 -35.02 -50.11
N SER A 2 32.82 -36.24 -49.64
CA SER A 2 33.30 -36.58 -48.28
C SER A 2 32.56 -35.82 -47.17
N ILE A 3 31.51 -36.37 -46.52
CA ILE A 3 31.39 -37.55 -45.62
C ILE A 3 31.59 -37.17 -44.13
N LEU A 4 30.55 -37.45 -43.35
CA LEU A 4 30.47 -37.52 -41.88
C LEU A 4 31.57 -38.41 -41.27
N PRO A 5 31.97 -38.19 -40.00
CA PRO A 5 31.78 -39.28 -39.02
C PRO A 5 31.38 -38.74 -37.62
N GLN A 6 30.42 -39.33 -36.92
CA GLN A 6 30.49 -40.52 -36.03
C GLN A 6 31.39 -40.40 -34.78
N HIS A 7 30.75 -40.71 -33.65
CA HIS A 7 31.19 -40.84 -32.27
C HIS A 7 32.53 -41.55 -32.03
N LYS A 8 33.23 -41.12 -30.96
CA LYS A 8 33.88 -42.01 -29.98
C LYS A 8 33.88 -41.40 -28.58
N TYR A 9 33.64 -42.26 -27.60
CA TYR A 9 33.47 -42.00 -26.18
C TYR A 9 34.81 -41.97 -25.39
N TYR A 10 34.68 -41.42 -24.18
CA TYR A 10 35.49 -41.59 -22.95
C TYR A 10 36.86 -40.92 -22.88
N LEU A 11 36.99 -39.93 -21.98
CA LEU A 11 37.77 -40.10 -20.74
C LEU A 11 37.37 -39.08 -19.67
N THR A 12 37.25 -39.63 -18.48
CA THR A 12 36.86 -39.09 -17.17
C THR A 12 37.81 -38.02 -16.64
N ARG A 13 37.26 -36.95 -16.04
CA ARG A 13 37.95 -36.25 -14.95
C ARG A 13 36.96 -35.55 -14.02
N SER A 14 36.72 -36.17 -12.87
CA SER A 14 36.06 -35.57 -11.70
C SER A 14 36.86 -34.37 -11.19
N PRO A 15 36.24 -33.25 -10.82
CA PRO A 15 36.82 -32.34 -9.84
C PRO A 15 36.47 -32.86 -8.44
N THR A 16 37.50 -33.23 -7.70
CA THR A 16 37.45 -33.59 -6.30
C THR A 16 36.88 -32.44 -5.46
N HIS A 17 35.86 -32.77 -4.66
CA HIS A 17 35.35 -31.95 -3.57
C HIS A 17 36.49 -31.60 -2.60
N ALA A 18 36.82 -30.31 -2.50
CA ALA A 18 37.52 -29.77 -1.33
C ALA A 18 36.46 -29.27 -0.33
N PRO A 19 36.37 -29.82 0.89
CA PRO A 19 35.43 -29.33 1.89
C PRO A 19 35.93 -27.99 2.44
N ARG A 20 35.24 -26.91 2.09
CA ARG A 20 35.45 -25.60 2.69
C ARG A 20 34.90 -25.67 4.13
N HIS A 21 35.78 -25.92 5.10
CA HIS A 21 35.47 -25.87 6.53
C HIS A 21 34.87 -24.51 6.88
N ARG A 22 33.54 -24.44 7.01
CA ARG A 22 32.86 -23.35 7.72
C ARG A 22 33.20 -23.51 9.20
N LYS A 23 34.11 -22.69 9.73
CA LYS A 23 34.27 -22.51 11.18
C LYS A 23 32.94 -21.95 11.71
N ARG A 24 32.16 -22.82 12.34
CA ARG A 24 30.95 -22.49 13.08
C ARG A 24 31.41 -21.89 14.41
N VAL A 25 31.40 -20.56 14.54
CA VAL A 25 31.60 -19.91 15.84
C VAL A 25 30.30 -20.07 16.62
N ILE A 26 30.30 -21.01 17.56
CA ILE A 26 29.22 -21.20 18.53
C ILE A 26 29.61 -20.36 19.75
N CYS A 27 28.97 -19.22 19.93
CA CYS A 27 29.04 -18.50 21.21
C CYS A 27 28.10 -19.20 22.19
N SER A 28 28.64 -20.06 23.05
CA SER A 28 27.93 -20.53 24.24
C SER A 28 27.97 -19.42 25.29
N ALA A 29 26.86 -18.70 25.45
CA ALA A 29 26.67 -17.81 26.58
C ALA A 29 26.25 -18.65 27.80
N THR A 30 27.19 -18.90 28.71
CA THR A 30 26.90 -19.47 30.03
C THR A 30 26.38 -18.35 30.93
N THR A 31 25.08 -18.31 31.19
CA THR A 31 24.48 -17.37 32.15
C THR A 31 24.79 -17.84 33.57
N LEU A 32 25.84 -17.28 34.19
CA LEU A 32 26.03 -17.37 35.64
C LEU A 32 25.15 -16.31 36.30
N THR A 33 24.12 -16.73 37.01
CA THR A 33 23.30 -15.86 37.87
C THR A 33 24.09 -15.48 39.13
N PRO A 34 24.37 -14.19 39.40
CA PRO A 34 24.79 -13.79 40.73
C PRO A 34 23.55 -13.60 41.60
N LYS A 35 23.43 -14.36 42.69
CA LYS A 35 22.47 -14.08 43.77
C LYS A 35 22.75 -12.68 44.33
N PRO A 36 21.76 -11.76 44.42
CA PRO A 36 21.98 -10.49 45.09
C PRO A 36 21.98 -10.68 46.61
N LYS A 37 23.04 -10.21 47.27
CA LYS A 37 23.09 -10.03 48.72
C LYS A 37 22.17 -8.87 49.11
N PHE A 38 21.16 -9.16 49.92
CA PHE A 38 20.30 -8.14 50.54
C PHE A 38 21.14 -7.21 51.45
N ARG A 39 21.09 -5.91 51.21
CA ARG A 39 21.44 -4.86 52.17
C ARG A 39 20.20 -4.02 52.40
N PRO A 40 19.65 -3.93 53.63
CA PRO A 40 18.52 -3.05 53.89
C PRO A 40 19.05 -1.61 54.07
N ASN A 41 18.28 -0.65 53.56
CA ASN A 41 18.40 0.81 53.72
C ASN A 41 19.01 1.58 52.54
N GLN A 42 18.25 1.69 51.45
CA GLN A 42 18.15 2.91 50.64
C GLN A 42 16.69 3.09 50.18
N PRO A 43 16.12 4.31 50.18
CA PRO A 43 14.75 4.53 49.72
C PRO A 43 14.70 4.40 48.19
N ALA A 44 13.95 3.42 47.71
CA ALA A 44 13.66 3.27 46.29
C ALA A 44 12.61 4.30 45.89
N THR A 45 12.96 5.20 44.98
CA THR A 45 11.97 5.96 44.20
C THR A 45 11.39 5.00 43.16
N GLU A 46 10.22 4.45 43.46
CA GLU A 46 9.44 3.63 42.54
C GLU A 46 8.96 4.50 41.37
N PRO A 47 9.27 4.18 40.10
CA PRO A 47 8.55 4.79 38.99
C PRO A 47 7.12 4.29 39.06
N GLN A 48 6.20 5.22 39.32
CA GLN A 48 4.77 4.99 39.34
C GLN A 48 4.36 4.25 38.07
N LEU A 49 3.94 2.99 38.21
CA LEU A 49 3.28 2.24 37.15
C LEU A 49 1.94 2.93 36.90
N VAL A 50 1.92 3.85 35.93
CA VAL A 50 0.67 4.42 35.42
C VAL A 50 -0.08 3.24 34.80
N ASN A 51 -1.10 2.75 35.50
CA ASN A 51 -2.06 1.82 34.90
C ASN A 51 -2.56 2.45 33.60
N PRO A 52 -2.46 1.77 32.44
CA PRO A 52 -3.05 2.29 31.23
C PRO A 52 -4.56 2.49 31.50
N PRO A 53 -5.15 3.63 31.11
CA PRO A 53 -6.59 3.76 31.17
C PRO A 53 -7.17 2.60 30.36
N ASN A 54 -8.18 1.92 30.94
CA ASN A 54 -8.87 0.80 30.34
C ASN A 54 -8.93 0.96 28.83
N LEU A 55 -8.19 0.10 28.12
CA LEU A 55 -8.31 -0.02 26.68
C LEU A 55 -9.74 -0.48 26.44
N VAL A 56 -10.63 0.45 26.14
CA VAL A 56 -11.91 0.13 25.52
C VAL A 56 -11.49 -0.42 24.18
N THR A 57 -11.30 -1.74 24.11
CA THR A 57 -11.17 -2.42 22.83
C THR A 57 -12.40 -1.98 22.05
N PRO A 58 -12.25 -1.27 20.92
CA PRO A 58 -13.38 -1.07 20.05
C PRO A 58 -13.80 -2.49 19.68
N VAL A 59 -14.97 -2.92 20.15
CA VAL A 59 -15.56 -4.16 19.65
C VAL A 59 -15.85 -3.84 18.20
N SER A 60 -14.92 -4.24 17.33
CA SER A 60 -15.06 -4.12 15.90
C SER A 60 -16.20 -5.07 15.52
N ILE A 61 -17.43 -4.55 15.47
CA ILE A 61 -18.62 -5.34 15.13
C ILE A 61 -18.42 -5.82 13.68
N PRO A 62 -18.55 -7.13 13.40
CA PRO A 62 -18.43 -7.65 12.05
C PRO A 62 -19.35 -6.91 11.06
N PRO A 63 -18.87 -6.58 9.85
CA PRO A 63 -19.70 -5.95 8.84
C PRO A 63 -20.91 -6.82 8.48
N VAL A 64 -22.10 -6.22 8.48
CA VAL A 64 -23.35 -6.93 8.17
C VAL A 64 -23.48 -7.16 6.66
N LEU A 65 -24.01 -8.33 6.28
CA LEU A 65 -24.41 -8.62 4.91
C LEU A 65 -25.46 -7.58 4.44
N ASN A 66 -25.13 -6.78 3.42
CA ASN A 66 -25.91 -5.62 2.95
C ASN A 66 -25.89 -4.38 3.86
N ASP A 67 -24.75 -4.08 4.48
CA ASP A 67 -24.54 -2.86 5.25
C ASP A 67 -24.90 -1.58 4.43
N PRO A 68 -25.92 -0.79 4.88
CA PRO A 68 -26.27 0.50 4.26
C PRO A 68 -25.11 1.50 4.19
N SER A 69 -24.11 1.38 5.08
CA SER A 69 -22.92 2.24 5.10
C SER A 69 -22.06 2.12 3.83
N LEU A 70 -22.25 1.05 3.05
CA LEU A 70 -21.54 0.78 1.79
C LEU A 70 -22.23 1.43 0.58
N GLN A 71 -23.44 1.98 0.75
CA GLN A 71 -24.21 2.61 -0.32
C GLN A 71 -23.71 4.03 -0.63
N SER A 72 -23.88 4.46 -1.88
CA SER A 72 -23.53 5.82 -2.32
C SER A 72 -24.67 6.79 -2.06
N THR A 73 -24.39 7.84 -1.30
CA THR A 73 -25.28 8.99 -1.13
C THR A 73 -25.19 9.94 -2.34
N TRP A 74 -26.13 10.89 -2.44
CA TRP A 74 -26.02 11.98 -3.42
C TRP A 74 -24.79 12.85 -3.19
N SER A 75 -24.38 13.06 -1.94
CA SER A 75 -23.15 13.79 -1.61
C SER A 75 -21.90 13.06 -2.12
N HIS A 76 -21.85 11.73 -1.99
CA HIS A 76 -20.74 10.96 -2.57
C HIS A 76 -20.67 11.15 -4.09
N ARG A 77 -21.82 11.07 -4.76
CA ARG A 77 -21.93 11.22 -6.21
C ARG A 77 -21.53 12.62 -6.68
N SER A 78 -21.93 13.67 -5.96
CA SER A 78 -21.56 15.05 -6.32
C SER A 78 -20.06 15.32 -6.14
N TRP A 79 -19.44 14.78 -5.10
CA TRP A 79 -17.98 14.87 -4.93
C TRP A 79 -17.23 14.14 -6.03
N VAL A 80 -17.67 12.95 -6.41
CA VAL A 80 -17.05 12.20 -7.51
C VAL A 80 -17.23 12.92 -8.85
N ALA A 81 -18.43 13.47 -9.13
CA ALA A 81 -18.64 14.26 -10.32
C ALA A 81 -17.72 15.49 -10.36
N THR A 82 -17.59 16.20 -9.22
CA THR A 82 -16.70 17.36 -9.09
C THR A 82 -15.25 16.97 -9.33
N GLY A 83 -14.76 15.92 -8.65
CA GLY A 83 -13.39 15.43 -8.84
C GLY A 83 -13.10 14.97 -10.26
N CYS A 84 -14.05 14.27 -10.91
CA CYS A 84 -13.93 13.91 -12.32
C CYS A 84 -13.77 15.14 -13.22
N VAL A 85 -14.57 16.20 -13.00
CA VAL A 85 -14.43 17.44 -13.77
C VAL A 85 -13.06 18.08 -13.53
N THR A 86 -12.62 18.17 -12.27
CA THR A 86 -11.28 18.69 -11.91
C THR A 86 -10.14 17.87 -12.52
N VAL A 87 -10.30 16.55 -12.73
CA VAL A 87 -9.28 15.75 -13.43
C VAL A 87 -9.34 15.94 -14.95
N LEU A 88 -10.54 16.04 -15.52
CA LEU A 88 -10.73 16.12 -16.97
C LEU A 88 -10.33 17.47 -17.56
N VAL A 89 -10.50 18.57 -16.81
CA VAL A 89 -10.11 19.92 -17.26
C VAL A 89 -8.61 20.04 -17.60
N PRO A 90 -7.65 19.69 -16.71
CA PRO A 90 -6.24 19.78 -17.03
C PRO A 90 -5.87 18.79 -18.14
N LEU A 91 -6.45 17.59 -18.20
CA LEU A 91 -6.22 16.67 -19.32
C LEU A 91 -6.66 17.27 -20.66
N ALA A 92 -7.81 17.93 -20.70
CA ALA A 92 -8.29 18.64 -21.89
C ALA A 92 -7.38 19.81 -22.26
N LYS A 93 -6.97 20.62 -21.28
CA LYS A 93 -5.99 21.72 -21.49
C LYS A 93 -4.67 21.21 -22.03
N ALA A 94 -4.17 20.09 -21.51
CA ALA A 94 -2.95 19.46 -21.97
C ALA A 94 -3.05 19.04 -23.44
N MET A 95 -4.15 18.38 -23.83
CA MET A 95 -4.37 17.98 -25.23
C MET A 95 -4.47 19.18 -26.17
N VAL A 96 -5.25 20.20 -25.80
CA VAL A 96 -5.42 21.42 -26.60
C VAL A 96 -4.10 22.18 -26.71
N GLY A 97 -3.37 22.35 -25.61
CA GLY A 97 -2.08 23.03 -25.59
C GLY A 97 -1.01 22.27 -26.38
N ALA A 98 -0.96 20.94 -26.28
CA ALA A 98 -0.08 20.08 -27.06
C ALA A 98 -0.39 20.17 -28.57
N ALA A 99 -1.67 20.17 -28.94
CA ALA A 99 -2.09 20.31 -30.32
C ALA A 99 -1.72 21.69 -30.92
N HIS A 100 -2.01 22.78 -30.20
CA HIS A 100 -1.69 24.13 -30.65
C HIS A 100 -0.18 24.39 -30.75
N SER A 101 0.60 23.80 -29.85
CA SER A 101 2.05 24.03 -29.75
C SER A 101 2.87 22.95 -30.46
N HIS A 102 2.22 21.91 -31.00
CA HIS A 102 2.83 20.74 -31.65
C HIS A 102 3.87 19.97 -30.79
N ILE A 103 3.73 20.01 -29.45
CA ILE A 103 4.64 19.37 -28.48
C ILE A 103 3.97 18.18 -27.77
N TRP A 104 3.81 17.05 -28.47
CA TRP A 104 3.11 15.89 -27.91
C TRP A 104 3.95 15.09 -26.91
N LEU A 105 5.26 15.07 -27.08
CA LEU A 105 6.14 14.20 -26.31
C LEU A 105 6.22 14.63 -24.84
N GLU A 106 6.39 15.92 -24.59
CA GLU A 106 6.61 16.48 -23.27
C GLU A 106 5.42 16.27 -22.33
N PRO A 107 4.16 16.58 -22.72
CA PRO A 107 2.99 16.26 -21.93
C PRO A 107 2.78 14.74 -21.75
N MET A 108 3.08 13.91 -22.76
CA MET A 108 3.01 12.45 -22.61
C MET A 108 3.99 11.93 -21.55
N LEU A 109 5.23 12.40 -21.58
CA LEU A 109 6.25 12.04 -20.58
C LEU A 109 5.86 12.56 -19.20
N ALA A 110 5.34 13.79 -19.10
CA ALA A 110 4.87 14.35 -17.85
C ALA A 110 3.68 13.58 -17.27
N GLY A 111 2.72 13.17 -18.10
CA GLY A 111 1.64 12.27 -17.71
C GLY A 111 2.15 10.92 -17.21
N TYR A 112 3.12 10.32 -17.91
CA TYR A 112 3.75 9.07 -17.47
C TYR A 112 4.47 9.22 -16.12
N ILE A 113 5.21 10.30 -15.91
CA ILE A 113 5.83 10.62 -14.61
C ILE A 113 4.73 10.78 -13.54
N GLY A 114 3.62 11.45 -13.88
CA GLY A 114 2.46 11.58 -12.99
C GLY A 114 1.89 10.23 -12.56
N PHE A 115 1.76 9.28 -13.48
CA PHE A 115 1.32 7.91 -13.19
C PHE A 115 2.30 7.18 -12.24
N ILE A 116 3.60 7.25 -12.52
CA ILE A 116 4.64 6.62 -11.69
C ILE A 116 4.68 7.23 -10.27
N LEU A 117 4.55 8.56 -10.15
CA LEU A 117 4.55 9.22 -8.85
C LEU A 117 3.23 9.02 -8.09
N ALA A 118 2.10 8.89 -8.78
CA ALA A 118 0.83 8.55 -8.14
C ALA A 118 0.88 7.17 -7.48
N ASP A 119 1.50 6.18 -8.14
CA ASP A 119 1.68 4.85 -7.55
C ASP A 119 2.56 4.90 -6.30
N LEU A 120 3.73 5.59 -6.37
CA LEU A 120 4.60 5.80 -5.20
C LEU A 120 3.88 6.50 -4.05
N GLY A 121 3.16 7.58 -4.36
CA GLY A 121 2.38 8.34 -3.39
C GLY A 121 1.30 7.50 -2.72
N SER A 122 0.63 6.63 -3.49
CA SER A 122 -0.35 5.69 -2.94
C SER A 122 0.28 4.73 -1.94
N GLY A 123 1.47 4.21 -2.23
CA GLY A 123 2.19 3.31 -1.32
C GLY A 123 2.64 3.99 -0.04
N ILE A 124 3.20 5.20 -0.13
CA ILE A 124 3.61 5.98 1.05
C ILE A 124 2.40 6.30 1.93
N TYR A 125 1.29 6.73 1.33
CA TYR A 125 0.07 7.04 2.08
C TYR A 125 -0.51 5.79 2.75
N HIS A 126 -0.61 4.68 2.01
CA HIS A 126 -1.14 3.41 2.50
C HIS A 126 -0.29 2.83 3.64
N TRP A 127 1.04 2.82 3.49
CA TRP A 127 1.94 2.44 4.59
C TRP A 127 1.72 3.30 5.83
N GLY A 128 1.55 4.62 5.66
CA GLY A 128 1.36 5.54 6.78
C GLY A 128 0.09 5.25 7.58
N ILE A 129 -1.05 5.09 6.92
CA ILE A 129 -2.35 4.87 7.59
C ILE A 129 -2.51 3.46 8.16
N ASP A 130 -1.83 2.47 7.57
CA ASP A 130 -1.82 1.10 8.12
C ASP A 130 -1.02 1.01 9.41
N ASN A 131 0.03 1.83 9.54
CA ASN A 131 1.01 1.70 10.62
C ASN A 131 0.86 2.71 11.75
N TYR A 132 0.25 3.87 11.51
CA TYR A 132 0.26 4.96 12.48
C TYR A 132 -1.12 5.56 12.72
N GLY A 133 -1.35 5.91 13.99
CA GLY A 133 -2.62 6.46 14.46
C GLY A 133 -3.70 5.38 14.59
N ASP A 134 -4.89 5.85 14.95
CA ASP A 134 -6.11 5.05 15.09
C ASP A 134 -7.35 5.89 14.71
N GLY A 135 -8.54 5.37 14.96
CA GLY A 135 -9.83 6.05 14.72
C GLY A 135 -9.99 7.40 15.43
N SER A 136 -9.22 7.68 16.48
CA SER A 136 -9.23 8.96 17.20
C SER A 136 -8.32 10.03 16.57
N THR A 137 -7.51 9.67 15.56
CA THR A 137 -6.61 10.60 14.89
C THR A 137 -7.37 11.78 14.28
N PRO A 138 -7.00 13.04 14.59
CA PRO A 138 -7.66 14.20 14.00
C PRO A 138 -7.58 14.17 12.47
N VAL A 139 -8.70 14.50 11.80
CA VAL A 139 -8.84 14.57 10.34
C VAL A 139 -8.78 13.20 9.62
N PHE A 140 -7.86 12.32 10.01
CA PHE A 140 -7.59 11.05 9.32
C PHE A 140 -8.14 9.81 10.01
N GLY A 141 -8.67 9.92 11.24
CA GLY A 141 -9.09 8.77 12.05
C GLY A 141 -10.03 7.80 11.34
N ASN A 142 -11.09 8.32 10.70
CA ASN A 142 -12.03 7.48 9.93
C ASN A 142 -11.35 6.75 8.76
N GLN A 143 -10.32 7.33 8.13
CA GLN A 143 -9.59 6.68 7.05
C GLN A 143 -8.64 5.62 7.61
N ILE A 144 -7.93 5.94 8.69
CA ILE A 144 -7.04 5.00 9.38
C ILE A 144 -7.82 3.78 9.86
N GLU A 145 -8.95 3.97 10.54
CA GLU A 145 -9.81 2.87 10.99
C GLU A 145 -10.33 2.04 9.80
N ALA A 146 -10.77 2.68 8.72
CA ALA A 146 -11.27 1.99 7.53
C ALA A 146 -10.18 1.16 6.84
N PHE A 147 -8.94 1.68 6.75
CA PHE A 147 -7.83 0.95 6.16
C PHE A 147 -7.35 -0.18 7.06
N GLN A 148 -7.08 0.11 8.33
CA GLN A 148 -6.67 -0.88 9.31
C GLN A 148 -7.69 -2.01 9.47
N GLY A 149 -8.99 -1.71 9.43
CA GLY A 149 -10.06 -2.70 9.48
C GLY A 149 -10.23 -3.51 8.20
N HIS A 150 -9.75 -3.03 7.04
CA HIS A 150 -9.89 -3.76 5.77
C HIS A 150 -9.06 -5.04 5.75
N HIS A 151 -7.95 -5.11 6.50
CA HIS A 151 -7.11 -6.29 6.59
C HIS A 151 -7.88 -7.46 7.22
N LYS A 152 -8.75 -7.15 8.18
CA LYS A 152 -9.66 -8.10 8.80
C LYS A 152 -10.83 -8.49 7.89
N TRP A 153 -11.41 -7.51 7.20
CA TRP A 153 -12.60 -7.71 6.36
C TRP A 153 -12.46 -7.20 4.91
N PRO A 154 -11.58 -7.84 4.10
CA PRO A 154 -11.21 -7.34 2.78
C PRO A 154 -12.36 -7.32 1.78
N TRP A 155 -13.37 -8.19 1.90
CA TRP A 155 -14.49 -8.22 0.95
C TRP A 155 -15.34 -6.94 0.99
N THR A 156 -15.31 -6.17 2.08
CA THR A 156 -16.11 -4.95 2.24
C THR A 156 -15.82 -3.91 1.16
N ILE A 157 -14.55 -3.78 0.74
CA ILE A 157 -14.14 -2.84 -0.31
C ILE A 157 -14.74 -3.20 -1.68
N THR A 158 -14.96 -4.49 -1.94
CA THR A 158 -15.57 -4.97 -3.19
C THR A 158 -17.08 -4.73 -3.25
N ARG A 159 -17.70 -4.47 -2.11
CA ARG A 159 -19.15 -4.22 -1.96
C ARG A 159 -19.48 -2.74 -1.80
N ARG A 160 -18.50 -1.92 -1.42
CA ARG A 160 -18.65 -0.47 -1.35
C ARG A 160 -18.96 0.07 -2.74
N GLN A 161 -20.07 0.79 -2.87
CA GLN A 161 -20.43 1.38 -4.15
C GLN A 161 -19.41 2.43 -4.58
N PHE A 162 -19.19 2.53 -5.90
CA PHE A 162 -18.18 3.35 -6.54
C PHE A 162 -18.06 4.78 -5.96
N ALA A 163 -19.16 5.52 -5.83
CA ALA A 163 -19.07 6.89 -5.35
C ALA A 163 -18.71 6.96 -3.86
N ASN A 164 -19.25 6.06 -3.04
CA ASN A 164 -18.83 5.91 -1.64
C ASN A 164 -17.33 5.59 -1.54
N ASN A 165 -16.81 4.73 -2.40
CA ASN A 165 -15.39 4.38 -2.39
C ASN A 165 -14.45 5.54 -2.75
N LEU A 166 -14.89 6.46 -3.62
CA LEU A 166 -14.01 7.51 -4.19
C LEU A 166 -14.23 8.92 -3.63
N HIS A 167 -15.36 9.22 -3.00
CA HIS A 167 -15.74 10.61 -2.69
C HIS A 167 -14.71 11.39 -1.85
N ALA A 168 -14.04 10.74 -0.89
CA ALA A 168 -13.04 11.40 -0.05
C ALA A 168 -11.82 11.85 -0.87
N LEU A 169 -11.31 10.98 -1.75
CA LEU A 169 -10.24 11.30 -2.68
C LEU A 169 -10.67 12.32 -3.73
N ALA A 170 -11.89 12.19 -4.26
CA ALA A 170 -12.44 13.14 -5.22
C ALA A 170 -12.56 14.55 -4.63
N ARG A 171 -12.97 14.66 -3.36
CA ARG A 171 -12.97 15.93 -2.62
C ARG A 171 -11.56 16.48 -2.41
N ALA A 172 -10.60 15.64 -2.04
CA ALA A 172 -9.20 16.06 -1.88
C ALA A 172 -8.63 16.58 -3.21
N VAL A 173 -8.85 15.85 -4.31
CA VAL A 173 -8.45 16.25 -5.66
C VAL A 173 -9.11 17.57 -6.07
N ALA A 174 -10.41 17.73 -5.82
CA ALA A 174 -11.11 18.98 -6.09
C ALA A 174 -10.45 20.18 -5.38
N PHE A 175 -10.07 20.05 -4.11
CA PHE A 175 -9.42 21.15 -3.39
C PHE A 175 -7.96 21.40 -3.78
N VAL A 176 -7.20 20.34 -4.09
CA VAL A 176 -5.76 20.45 -4.37
C VAL A 176 -5.48 20.85 -5.82
N VAL A 177 -6.25 20.31 -6.76
CA VAL A 177 -5.97 20.44 -8.21
C VAL A 177 -6.71 21.63 -8.81
N LEU A 178 -7.91 21.98 -8.34
CA LEU A 178 -8.66 23.12 -8.89
C LEU A 178 -7.87 24.44 -8.89
N PRO A 179 -7.10 24.81 -7.85
CA PRO A 179 -6.27 26.00 -7.92
C PRO A 179 -5.21 25.95 -9.03
N VAL A 180 -4.62 24.77 -9.26
CA VAL A 180 -3.66 24.54 -10.36
C VAL A 180 -4.37 24.69 -11.70
N ASP A 181 -5.55 24.10 -11.86
CA ASP A 181 -6.35 24.21 -13.08
C ASP A 181 -6.68 25.66 -13.41
N LEU A 182 -7.01 26.48 -12.40
CA LEU A 182 -7.37 27.87 -12.59
C LEU A 182 -6.15 28.74 -12.91
N ALA A 183 -4.98 28.43 -12.36
CA ALA A 183 -3.78 29.24 -12.47
C ALA A 183 -2.84 28.82 -13.62
N CYS A 184 -2.92 27.57 -14.10
CA CYS A 184 -1.95 26.99 -15.03
C CYS A 184 -2.59 26.60 -16.37
N ASN A 185 -1.98 27.03 -17.47
CA ASN A 185 -2.35 26.62 -18.84
C ASN A 185 -1.19 25.92 -19.57
N ASP A 186 -0.08 25.64 -18.89
CA ASP A 186 1.04 24.89 -19.47
C ASP A 186 0.61 23.42 -19.73
N PRO A 187 0.74 22.90 -20.96
CA PRO A 187 0.24 21.57 -21.29
C PRO A 187 1.02 20.44 -20.59
N VAL A 188 2.29 20.65 -20.26
CA VAL A 188 3.14 19.65 -19.58
C VAL A 188 2.69 19.49 -18.13
N MET A 189 2.55 20.61 -17.41
CA MET A 189 2.06 20.65 -16.04
C MET A 189 0.63 20.11 -15.93
N ASN A 190 -0.23 20.45 -16.89
CA ASN A 190 -1.60 19.97 -16.93
C ASN A 190 -1.68 18.44 -17.19
N ALA A 191 -0.83 17.88 -18.06
CA ALA A 191 -0.77 16.44 -18.26
C ALA A 191 -0.30 15.71 -17.00
N PHE A 192 0.76 16.22 -16.36
CA PHE A 192 1.24 15.69 -15.08
C PHE A 192 0.13 15.73 -14.02
N ALA A 193 -0.48 16.90 -13.80
CA ALA A 193 -1.49 17.11 -12.76
C ALA A 193 -2.74 16.25 -13.02
N GLY A 194 -3.22 16.19 -14.26
CA GLY A 194 -4.39 15.41 -14.63
C GLY A 194 -4.18 13.90 -14.48
N VAL A 195 -3.06 13.36 -14.98
CA VAL A 195 -2.79 11.92 -14.85
C VAL A 195 -2.51 11.53 -13.40
N CYS A 196 -1.66 12.29 -12.69
CA CYS A 196 -1.32 12.02 -11.30
C CYS A 196 -2.57 12.05 -10.40
N SER A 197 -3.36 13.12 -10.50
CA SER A 197 -4.56 13.28 -9.67
C SER A 197 -5.68 12.30 -10.05
N GLY A 198 -5.81 11.96 -11.34
CA GLY A 198 -6.69 10.88 -11.79
C GLY A 198 -6.31 9.54 -11.15
N CYS A 199 -5.04 9.14 -11.24
CA CYS A 199 -4.57 7.90 -10.63
C CYS A 199 -4.81 7.86 -9.11
N ILE A 200 -4.51 8.97 -8.41
CA ILE A 200 -4.79 9.09 -6.97
C ILE A 200 -6.29 8.97 -6.69
N MET A 201 -7.13 9.70 -7.43
CA MET A 201 -8.59 9.70 -7.23
C MET A 201 -9.20 8.31 -7.36
N PHE A 202 -8.76 7.55 -8.37
CA PHE A 202 -9.29 6.22 -8.69
C PHE A 202 -8.57 5.06 -7.98
N SER A 203 -7.49 5.34 -7.23
CA SER A 203 -6.69 4.32 -6.52
C SER A 203 -7.51 3.34 -5.68
N GLN A 204 -8.52 3.83 -4.95
CA GLN A 204 -9.39 2.95 -4.14
C GLN A 204 -10.24 2.01 -5.00
N GLN A 205 -10.58 2.40 -6.23
CA GLN A 205 -11.27 1.50 -7.16
C GLN A 205 -10.32 0.46 -7.74
N PHE A 206 -9.06 0.83 -7.99
CA PHE A 206 -8.02 -0.10 -8.42
C PHE A 206 -7.73 -1.15 -7.33
N HIS A 207 -7.61 -0.69 -6.08
CA HIS A 207 -7.55 -1.53 -4.88
C HIS A 207 -8.75 -2.48 -4.80
N ALA A 208 -9.98 -1.98 -4.96
CA ALA A 208 -11.17 -2.83 -4.92
C ALA A 208 -11.16 -3.92 -6.02
N TRP A 209 -10.67 -3.60 -7.22
CA TRP A 209 -10.51 -4.60 -8.28
C TRP A 209 -9.40 -5.61 -7.99
N ALA A 210 -8.35 -5.25 -7.23
CA ALA A 210 -7.32 -6.19 -6.82
C ALA A 210 -7.85 -7.28 -5.86
N HIS A 211 -8.95 -7.03 -5.14
CA HIS A 211 -9.65 -8.06 -4.36
C HIS A 211 -10.58 -8.94 -5.19
N GLY A 212 -10.91 -8.54 -6.42
CA GLY A 212 -11.85 -9.25 -7.29
C GLY A 212 -11.24 -10.49 -7.97
N THR A 213 -12.05 -11.54 -8.16
CA THR A 213 -11.66 -12.67 -9.04
C THR A 213 -11.77 -12.26 -10.51
N LYS A 214 -10.87 -12.77 -11.36
CA LYS A 214 -10.87 -12.46 -12.81
C LYS A 214 -12.24 -12.64 -13.48
N SER A 215 -13.01 -13.65 -13.07
CA SER A 215 -14.35 -13.94 -13.59
C SER A 215 -15.42 -12.90 -13.24
N LYS A 216 -15.21 -12.09 -12.20
CA LYS A 216 -16.15 -11.06 -11.72
C LYS A 216 -15.78 -9.66 -12.18
N LEU A 217 -14.60 -9.49 -12.78
CA LEU A 217 -14.10 -8.20 -13.23
C LEU A 217 -14.40 -7.98 -14.71
N PRO A 218 -14.59 -6.72 -15.16
CA PRO A 218 -14.66 -6.41 -16.57
C PRO A 218 -13.39 -6.87 -17.31
N PRO A 219 -13.48 -7.41 -18.55
CA PRO A 219 -12.32 -7.89 -19.29
C PRO A 219 -11.20 -6.85 -19.45
N LEU A 220 -11.56 -5.57 -19.62
CA LEU A 220 -10.61 -4.48 -19.70
C LEU A 220 -9.81 -4.29 -18.39
N VAL A 221 -10.46 -4.42 -17.23
CA VAL A 221 -9.77 -4.30 -15.94
C VAL A 221 -8.75 -5.44 -15.79
N VAL A 222 -9.13 -6.66 -16.16
CA VAL A 222 -8.22 -7.82 -16.14
C VAL A 222 -7.03 -7.59 -17.06
N ALA A 223 -7.25 -7.12 -18.29
CA ALA A 223 -6.19 -6.80 -19.23
C ALA A 223 -5.23 -5.72 -18.69
N LEU A 224 -5.76 -4.68 -18.04
CA LEU A 224 -4.94 -3.62 -17.44
C LEU A 224 -4.12 -4.12 -16.24
N GLN A 225 -4.67 -5.03 -15.42
CA GLN A 225 -3.92 -5.69 -14.35
C GLN A 225 -2.80 -6.59 -14.88
N GLU A 226 -3.07 -7.34 -15.95
CA GLU A 226 -2.07 -8.21 -16.61
C GLU A 226 -0.98 -7.40 -17.32
N ALA A 227 -1.31 -6.21 -17.81
CA ALA A 227 -0.34 -5.27 -18.39
C ALA A 227 0.48 -4.50 -17.35
N GLY A 228 0.21 -4.66 -16.04
CA GLY A 228 0.87 -3.90 -14.98
C GLY A 228 0.49 -2.42 -14.92
N LEU A 229 -0.64 -2.04 -15.55
CA LEU A 229 -1.17 -0.68 -15.48
C LEU A 229 -2.08 -0.46 -14.27
N LEU A 230 -2.67 -1.54 -13.75
CA LEU A 230 -3.42 -1.57 -12.50
C LEU A 230 -2.83 -2.63 -11.57
N VAL A 231 -2.88 -2.37 -10.26
CA VAL A 231 -2.39 -3.31 -9.25
C VAL A 231 -3.08 -4.67 -9.39
N SER A 232 -2.26 -5.72 -9.46
CA SER A 232 -2.76 -7.08 -9.64
C SER A 232 -3.29 -7.66 -8.33
N ARG A 233 -4.23 -8.62 -8.45
CA ARG A 233 -4.70 -9.41 -7.30
C ARG A 233 -3.56 -10.10 -6.55
N SER A 234 -2.58 -10.64 -7.28
CA SER A 234 -1.44 -11.33 -6.66
C SER A 234 -0.56 -10.40 -5.83
N GLN A 235 -0.25 -9.19 -6.32
CA GLN A 235 0.55 -8.22 -5.57
C GLN A 235 -0.19 -7.75 -4.33
N HIS A 236 -1.47 -7.38 -4.48
CA HIS A 236 -2.23 -6.91 -3.33
C HIS A 236 -2.52 -8.04 -2.32
N ALA A 237 -2.74 -9.28 -2.77
CA ALA A 237 -2.86 -10.42 -1.86
C ALA A 237 -1.56 -10.71 -1.09
N ALA A 238 -0.38 -10.29 -1.60
CA ALA A 238 0.88 -10.39 -0.86
C ALA A 238 0.97 -9.36 0.27
N HIS A 239 0.35 -8.20 0.10
CA HIS A 239 0.24 -7.17 1.15
C HIS A 239 -0.61 -7.64 2.35
N HIS A 240 -1.69 -8.39 2.10
CA HIS A 240 -2.56 -8.98 3.13
C HIS A 240 -1.98 -10.23 3.82
N ARG A 241 -0.67 -10.51 3.66
CA ARG A 241 -0.02 -11.66 4.29
C ARG A 241 1.01 -11.20 5.28
N GLU A 242 1.19 -12.02 6.31
CA GLU A 242 2.27 -11.84 7.27
C GLU A 242 3.63 -11.67 6.55
N PRO A 243 4.45 -10.69 6.99
CA PRO A 243 4.31 -9.88 8.20
C PRO A 243 3.61 -8.51 7.98
N TYR A 244 2.74 -8.37 6.98
CA TYR A 244 1.94 -7.17 6.69
C TYR A 244 2.76 -5.90 6.45
N ASN A 245 3.94 -6.04 5.84
CA ASN A 245 4.89 -4.95 5.69
C ASN A 245 5.36 -4.70 4.23
N SER A 246 4.61 -5.18 3.25
CA SER A 246 5.02 -5.13 1.83
C SER A 246 3.88 -4.72 0.91
N ASN A 247 4.21 -4.43 -0.36
CA ASN A 247 3.24 -4.24 -1.45
C ASN A 247 2.16 -3.16 -1.23
N TYR A 248 2.54 -2.04 -0.61
CA TYR A 248 1.61 -0.96 -0.26
C TYR A 248 1.04 -0.15 -1.44
N CYS A 249 1.69 -0.12 -2.61
CA CYS A 249 1.22 0.69 -3.75
C CYS A 249 -0.01 0.04 -4.41
N ILE A 250 -1.06 0.84 -4.61
CA ILE A 250 -2.39 0.37 -5.05
C ILE A 250 -2.87 0.98 -6.36
N VAL A 251 -2.02 1.75 -7.07
CA VAL A 251 -2.37 2.23 -8.42
C VAL A 251 -2.05 1.15 -9.43
N SER A 252 -0.77 0.93 -9.68
CA SER A 252 -0.25 -0.10 -10.59
C SER A 252 0.60 -1.13 -9.85
N GLY A 253 1.16 -0.77 -8.69
CA GLY A 253 2.12 -1.60 -7.96
C GLY A 253 3.52 -1.61 -8.58
N VAL A 254 3.83 -0.69 -9.50
CA VAL A 254 5.14 -0.62 -10.19
C VAL A 254 6.28 -0.36 -9.20
N TRP A 255 6.01 0.35 -8.10
CA TRP A 255 7.01 0.61 -7.07
C TRP A 255 7.21 -0.53 -6.07
N ASN A 256 6.25 -1.44 -5.92
CA ASN A 256 6.25 -2.42 -4.83
C ASN A 256 7.52 -3.26 -4.78
N GLU A 257 7.92 -3.87 -5.90
CA GLU A 257 9.13 -4.71 -5.94
C GLU A 257 10.40 -3.92 -5.58
N PHE A 258 10.51 -2.67 -6.05
CA PHE A 258 11.65 -1.83 -5.74
C PHE A 258 11.68 -1.42 -4.26
N LEU A 259 10.56 -0.96 -3.71
CA LEU A 259 10.47 -0.51 -2.32
C LEU A 259 10.71 -1.67 -1.35
N ASP A 260 10.11 -2.83 -1.61
CA ASP A 260 10.24 -4.03 -0.78
C ASP A 260 11.69 -4.56 -0.79
N LYS A 261 12.33 -4.67 -1.97
CA LYS A 261 13.73 -5.13 -2.07
C LYS A 261 14.71 -4.24 -1.33
N ASN A 262 14.45 -2.93 -1.33
CA ASN A 262 15.30 -1.94 -0.67
C ASN A 262 14.92 -1.69 0.80
N LYS A 263 13.90 -2.40 1.32
CA LYS A 263 13.39 -2.22 2.69
C LYS A 263 13.07 -0.76 3.01
N PHE A 264 12.50 -0.06 2.02
CA PHE A 264 12.29 1.38 2.10
C PHE A 264 11.42 1.73 3.31
N PHE A 265 10.29 1.02 3.48
CA PHE A 265 9.36 1.28 4.57
C PHE A 265 9.94 0.92 5.93
N GLU A 266 10.66 -0.19 6.06
CA GLU A 266 11.32 -0.54 7.31
C GLU A 266 12.38 0.50 7.70
N ALA A 267 13.11 1.06 6.73
CA ALA A 267 14.05 2.14 7.00
C ALA A 267 13.32 3.41 7.50
N LEU A 268 12.16 3.75 6.94
CA LEU A 268 11.32 4.86 7.42
C LEU A 268 10.78 4.60 8.83
N GLU A 269 10.31 3.38 9.11
CA GLU A 269 9.86 2.95 10.44
C GLU A 269 10.96 3.10 11.49
N MET A 270 12.18 2.62 11.20
CA MET A 270 13.33 2.79 12.10
C MET A 270 13.64 4.28 12.33
N ALA A 271 13.58 5.11 11.27
CA ALA A 271 13.82 6.54 11.39
C ALA A 271 12.78 7.25 12.26
N LEU A 272 11.48 6.93 12.10
CA LEU A 272 10.41 7.47 12.92
C LEU A 272 10.50 7.00 14.37
N PHE A 273 10.82 5.73 14.59
CA PHE A 273 11.02 5.19 15.93
C PHE A 273 12.17 5.88 16.65
N PHE A 274 13.34 6.01 16.03
CA PHE A 274 14.49 6.63 16.69
C PHE A 274 14.35 8.15 16.88
N LYS A 275 13.64 8.84 15.99
CA LYS A 275 13.46 10.30 16.09
C LYS A 275 12.29 10.72 16.97
N LEU A 276 11.19 9.96 16.94
CA LEU A 276 9.91 10.35 17.54
C LEU A 276 9.42 9.35 18.60
N GLY A 277 10.05 8.18 18.73
CA GLY A 277 9.61 7.13 19.66
C GLY A 277 8.34 6.41 19.22
N VAL A 278 7.84 6.66 18.00
CA VAL A 278 6.60 6.08 17.49
C VAL A 278 6.89 4.74 16.83
N ARG A 279 6.22 3.68 17.28
CA ARG A 279 6.35 2.32 16.73
C ARG A 279 5.25 2.07 15.69
N PRO A 280 5.57 1.50 14.51
CA PRO A 280 4.56 1.11 13.54
C PRO A 280 3.77 -0.11 14.01
N ARG A 281 2.52 -0.22 13.55
CA ARG A 281 1.66 -1.38 13.81
C ARG A 281 2.24 -2.69 13.26
N SER A 282 2.93 -2.65 12.12
CA SER A 282 3.58 -3.80 11.45
C SER A 282 4.61 -4.56 12.30
N TRP A 283 5.15 -3.93 13.36
CA TRP A 283 6.13 -4.58 14.25
C TRP A 283 5.48 -5.38 15.37
N SER A 284 4.17 -5.29 15.53
CA SER A 284 3.45 -6.06 16.54
C SER A 284 3.15 -7.45 16.00
N GLU A 285 3.11 -8.47 16.87
CA GLU A 285 2.59 -9.77 16.47
C GLU A 285 1.19 -9.58 15.86
N PRO A 286 0.83 -10.31 14.80
CA PRO A 286 -0.49 -10.21 14.18
C PRO A 286 -1.59 -10.47 15.23
N SER A 287 -2.21 -9.39 15.70
CA SER A 287 -3.45 -9.48 16.48
C SER A 287 -4.57 -10.04 15.60
N ASN A 288 -5.64 -10.56 16.20
CA ASN A 288 -6.86 -10.98 15.47
C ASN A 288 -7.40 -9.90 14.51
N ASP A 289 -7.05 -8.62 14.70
CA ASP A 289 -7.45 -7.52 13.82
C ASP A 289 -6.70 -7.44 12.48
N TRP A 290 -5.69 -8.28 12.26
CA TRP A 290 -5.00 -8.45 10.97
C TRP A 290 -5.44 -9.70 10.21
N ILE A 291 -6.01 -10.66 10.93
CA ILE A 291 -6.35 -11.97 10.37
C ILE A 291 -7.65 -11.80 9.58
N GLU A 292 -7.58 -12.09 8.28
CA GLU A 292 -8.74 -12.10 7.41
C GLU A 292 -9.77 -13.09 7.96
N GLU A 293 -10.96 -12.59 8.31
CA GLU A 293 -12.08 -13.44 8.66
C GLU A 293 -12.79 -13.85 7.37
N THR A 294 -12.89 -15.13 7.03
CA THR A 294 -13.68 -15.49 5.84
C THR A 294 -15.15 -15.13 6.06
N GLU A 295 -15.78 -14.50 5.06
CA GLU A 295 -17.21 -14.22 5.10
C GLU A 295 -17.98 -15.49 5.48
N SER A 296 -18.62 -15.50 6.66
CA SER A 296 -19.45 -16.62 7.07
C SER A 296 -20.65 -16.66 6.13
N THR A 297 -20.72 -17.69 5.29
CA THR A 297 -21.96 -18.09 4.61
C THR A 297 -22.92 -18.66 5.65
N SER A 298 -23.45 -17.79 6.51
CA SER A 298 -24.58 -18.13 7.36
C SER A 298 -25.83 -18.13 6.48
N GLN A 299 -26.16 -19.36 6.03
CA GLN A 299 -27.44 -19.91 5.55
C GLN A 299 -28.44 -18.99 4.86
#